data_AF-A0A1A9ZWZ8-F1
#
_entry.id   AF-A0A1A9ZWZ8-F1
#
_cell.length_a   1.000
_cell.length_b   1.000
_cell.length_c   1.000
_cell.angle_alpha   90.00
_cell.angle_beta   90.00
_cell.angle_gamma   90.00
#
_symmetry.space_group_name_H-M   'P 1'
#
loop_
_entity.id
_entity.type
_entity.pdbx_description
1 polymer ?
#
loop_
_entity_poly.entity_id
_entity_poly.type
_entity_poly.pdbx_seq_one_letter_code
_entity_poly.pdbx_strand_id
1 'polypeptide(L)'
;MSYCGHGNSYDDDDDGDGTEESESEPCAKVARLQLHTLMPAVVAKNLCDLPSEILEKIIGYVNIWHHNRIRATSKRLRYITDLFITHEFQKALKKNSEANQRSYKSAALRSIKLATEVYVKYGFETLFCGCMLPMLRNSYKDPFCPATQNIQQFLIDFYKGIENRLGSTQEFNLLYVLTFLRLLKAFRSFHITASCVGISKWGCVVELKGPWLGLLWTSKSRLQSKSEDHTKILIIMTKLLQESRRVETCPESRRYHEKKAPFLDMVLGLI
;
A
#
# COMPACT_ATOMS: atom_id res chain seq x y z
N MET A 1 59.57 -24.74 -29.44
CA MET A 1 59.24 -24.15 -30.76
C MET A 1 58.83 -22.71 -30.49
N SER A 2 59.75 -21.72 -30.52
CA SER A 2 60.28 -21.02 -31.71
C SER A 2 59.16 -20.37 -32.54
N TYR A 3 59.09 -19.08 -32.86
CA TYR A 3 59.75 -17.81 -32.49
C TYR A 3 58.92 -16.69 -33.19
N CYS A 4 58.95 -15.45 -32.67
CA CYS A 4 58.82 -14.13 -33.34
C CYS A 4 57.64 -13.85 -34.32
N GLY A 5 57.04 -12.66 -34.39
CA GLY A 5 57.41 -11.32 -33.93
C GLY A 5 57.12 -10.29 -35.04
N HIS A 6 56.97 -9.02 -34.63
CA HIS A 6 56.81 -7.77 -35.42
C HIS A 6 55.36 -7.46 -35.87
N GLY A 7 54.75 -6.32 -35.57
CA GLY A 7 55.28 -5.02 -35.14
C GLY A 7 55.21 -4.02 -36.29
N ASN A 8 54.30 -3.04 -36.18
CA ASN A 8 54.33 -1.66 -36.71
C ASN A 8 52.89 -1.12 -36.83
N SER A 9 52.56 0.16 -36.68
CA SER A 9 53.17 1.35 -36.05
C SER A 9 52.35 2.56 -36.56
N TYR A 10 52.13 3.56 -35.69
CA TYR A 10 51.77 4.97 -35.99
C TYR A 10 50.37 5.20 -36.59
N ASP A 11 49.70 6.34 -36.45
CA ASP A 11 49.66 7.50 -35.52
C ASP A 11 48.50 8.37 -36.06
N ASP A 12 48.01 9.27 -35.20
CA ASP A 12 47.40 10.59 -35.48
C ASP A 12 45.92 10.74 -35.94
N ASP A 13 45.20 11.43 -35.04
CA ASP A 13 44.38 12.66 -35.20
C ASP A 13 43.16 12.63 -36.13
N ASP A 14 41.93 12.76 -35.62
CA ASP A 14 41.27 13.90 -34.93
C ASP A 14 40.72 14.96 -35.89
N ASP A 15 39.47 15.34 -35.58
CA ASP A 15 38.64 16.44 -36.05
C ASP A 15 38.17 16.52 -37.51
N GLY A 16 36.84 16.48 -37.65
CA GLY A 16 36.16 17.63 -38.25
C GLY A 16 35.11 17.36 -39.33
N ASP A 17 33.89 17.68 -38.96
CA ASP A 17 32.86 18.37 -39.76
C ASP A 17 31.62 17.55 -40.15
N GLY A 18 30.48 18.19 -39.88
CA GLY A 18 29.20 17.58 -39.62
C GLY A 18 28.38 17.24 -40.85
N THR A 19 27.21 16.66 -40.57
CA THR A 19 25.96 16.93 -41.27
C THR A 19 24.85 16.35 -40.37
N GLU A 20 24.06 17.26 -39.79
CA GLU A 20 22.80 16.94 -39.13
C GLU A 20 21.73 16.62 -40.19
N GLU A 21 21.27 15.38 -40.26
CA GLU A 21 19.96 15.06 -40.85
C GLU A 21 19.23 14.08 -39.92
N SER A 22 18.57 14.63 -38.89
CA SER A 22 17.51 13.92 -38.18
C SER A 22 16.24 13.99 -39.01
N GLU A 23 15.92 12.92 -39.73
CA GLU A 23 14.62 12.70 -40.34
C GLU A 23 13.54 12.67 -39.26
N SER A 24 12.84 13.80 -39.12
CA SER A 24 11.71 13.96 -38.20
C SER A 24 10.48 13.21 -38.71
N GLU A 25 10.04 12.20 -37.96
CA GLU A 25 8.72 11.58 -38.10
C GLU A 25 7.60 12.64 -38.01
N PRO A 26 6.49 12.51 -38.78
CA PRO A 26 5.41 13.47 -38.74
C PRO A 26 4.61 13.32 -37.45
N CYS A 27 4.85 14.22 -36.49
CA CYS A 27 4.05 14.33 -35.29
C CYS A 27 2.63 14.82 -35.67
N ALA A 28 1.68 13.89 -35.69
CA ALA A 28 0.27 14.21 -35.91
C ALA A 28 -0.21 15.22 -34.86
N LYS A 29 -0.50 16.45 -35.30
CA LYS A 29 -1.13 17.50 -34.48
C LYS A 29 -2.52 17.02 -34.07
N VAL A 30 -2.63 16.45 -32.87
CA VAL A 30 -3.92 16.18 -32.23
C VAL A 30 -4.64 17.51 -32.05
N ALA A 31 -5.81 17.65 -32.67
CA ALA A 31 -6.62 18.85 -32.58
C ALA A 31 -6.94 19.16 -31.11
N ARG A 32 -6.56 20.36 -30.66
CA ARG A 32 -6.99 20.94 -29.38
C ARG A 32 -8.51 21.01 -29.39
N LEU A 33 -9.16 20.12 -28.64
CA LEU A 33 -10.59 20.22 -28.34
C LEU A 33 -10.84 21.56 -27.65
N GLN A 34 -11.48 22.48 -28.38
CA GLN A 34 -11.97 23.72 -27.81
C GLN A 34 -13.14 23.38 -26.87
N LEU A 35 -12.88 23.57 -25.58
CA LEU A 35 -13.82 23.30 -24.51
C LEU A 35 -14.78 24.49 -24.39
N HIS A 36 -15.75 24.56 -25.31
CA HIS A 36 -16.81 25.56 -25.24
C HIS A 36 -17.89 25.13 -24.24
N THR A 37 -18.20 26.07 -23.34
CA THR A 37 -19.43 26.20 -22.54
C THR A 37 -19.42 25.59 -21.13
N LEU A 38 -18.83 26.33 -20.18
CA LEU A 38 -19.33 26.47 -18.81
C LEU A 38 -19.38 27.97 -18.50
N MET A 39 -20.48 28.41 -17.87
CA MET A 39 -20.84 29.78 -17.47
C MET A 39 -19.67 30.67 -17.04
N PRO A 40 -19.77 32.02 -17.16
CA PRO A 40 -18.65 32.93 -16.92
C PRO A 40 -18.19 32.79 -15.47
N ALA A 41 -17.15 31.97 -15.29
CA ALA A 41 -16.39 31.89 -14.08
C ALA A 41 -15.87 33.30 -13.82
N VAL A 42 -16.12 33.80 -12.62
CA VAL A 42 -15.26 34.81 -12.00
C VAL A 42 -13.84 34.35 -12.30
N VAL A 43 -13.14 35.12 -13.14
CA VAL A 43 -11.92 34.70 -13.84
C VAL A 43 -10.95 34.08 -12.83
N ALA A 44 -10.82 32.75 -12.83
CA ALA A 44 -9.87 32.06 -11.99
C ALA A 44 -8.47 32.53 -12.40
N LYS A 45 -7.82 33.33 -11.54
CA LYS A 45 -6.50 33.91 -11.86
C LYS A 45 -5.39 32.92 -11.56
N ASN A 46 -5.62 32.00 -10.63
CA ASN A 46 -4.67 30.98 -10.22
C ASN A 46 -5.27 29.57 -10.31
N LEU A 47 -4.39 28.56 -10.46
CA LEU A 47 -4.79 27.15 -10.49
C LEU A 47 -5.66 26.77 -9.27
N CYS A 48 -5.31 27.24 -8.07
CA CYS A 48 -6.01 26.90 -6.83
C CYS A 48 -7.43 27.49 -6.72
N ASP A 49 -7.78 28.45 -7.58
CA ASP A 49 -9.11 29.07 -7.61
C ASP A 49 -10.14 28.20 -8.33
N LEU A 50 -9.69 27.14 -9.02
CA LEU A 50 -10.56 26.19 -9.70
C LEU A 50 -11.34 25.32 -8.69
N PRO A 51 -12.58 24.91 -9.04
CA PRO A 51 -13.34 23.91 -8.29
C PRO A 51 -12.56 22.62 -8.04
N SER A 52 -12.82 21.96 -6.90
CA SER A 52 -12.09 20.76 -6.47
C SER A 52 -12.16 19.64 -7.51
N GLU A 53 -13.31 19.49 -8.16
CA GLU A 53 -13.61 18.46 -9.14
C GLU A 53 -12.77 18.65 -10.41
N ILE A 54 -12.52 19.89 -10.81
CA ILE A 54 -11.68 20.23 -11.95
C ILE A 54 -10.22 19.99 -11.59
N LEU A 55 -9.80 20.43 -10.40
CA LEU A 55 -8.43 20.22 -9.92
C LEU A 55 -8.10 18.74 -9.76
N GLU A 56 -9.01 17.94 -9.21
CA GLU A 56 -8.83 16.49 -9.07
C GLU A 56 -8.63 15.83 -10.45
N LYS A 57 -9.42 16.22 -11.47
CA LYS A 57 -9.23 15.76 -12.84
C LYS A 57 -7.87 16.16 -13.41
N ILE A 58 -7.44 17.41 -13.21
CA ILE A 58 -6.12 17.88 -13.65
C ILE A 58 -5.01 17.05 -12.99
N ILE A 59 -5.09 16.84 -11.66
CA ILE A 59 -4.13 16.01 -10.91
C ILE A 59 -4.14 14.57 -11.42
N GLY A 60 -5.29 14.03 -11.82
CA GLY A 60 -5.42 12.70 -12.39
C GLY A 60 -4.68 12.49 -13.72
N TYR A 61 -4.43 13.56 -14.48
CA TYR A 61 -3.58 13.51 -15.68
C TYR A 61 -2.09 13.59 -15.37
N VAL A 62 -1.72 13.98 -14.14
CA VAL A 62 -0.32 14.05 -13.75
C VAL A 62 0.17 12.66 -13.32
N ASN A 63 1.35 12.30 -13.81
CA ASN A 63 2.01 11.06 -13.41
C ASN A 63 2.22 10.99 -11.88
N ILE A 64 1.90 9.84 -11.27
CA ILE A 64 2.00 9.55 -9.82
C ILE A 64 3.37 9.89 -9.20
N TRP A 65 4.44 9.89 -10.01
CA TRP A 65 5.79 10.32 -9.63
C TRP A 65 5.87 11.79 -9.20
N HIS A 66 4.99 12.66 -9.69
CA HIS A 66 4.97 14.07 -9.32
C HIS A 66 4.02 14.41 -8.19
N HIS A 67 3.16 13.47 -7.78
CA HIS A 67 2.13 13.73 -6.76
C HIS A 67 2.73 14.15 -5.41
N ASN A 68 3.84 13.57 -4.95
CA ASN A 68 4.52 14.04 -3.73
C ASN A 68 4.99 15.50 -3.83
N ARG A 69 5.48 15.92 -5.00
CA ARG A 69 5.93 17.30 -5.22
C ARG A 69 4.74 18.25 -5.19
N ILE A 70 3.66 17.92 -5.92
CA ILE A 70 2.41 18.68 -5.94
C ILE A 70 1.85 18.83 -4.52
N ARG A 71 1.81 17.73 -3.77
CA ARG A 71 1.33 17.67 -2.40
C ARG A 71 2.13 18.53 -1.41
N ALA A 72 3.39 18.82 -1.72
CA ALA A 72 4.26 19.68 -0.92
C ALA A 72 4.06 21.18 -1.22
N THR A 73 3.51 21.55 -2.38
CA THR A 73 3.42 22.96 -2.81
C THR A 73 2.46 23.81 -1.98
N SER A 74 1.28 23.30 -1.63
CA SER A 74 0.29 24.03 -0.84
C SER A 74 -0.67 23.11 -0.09
N LYS A 75 -1.33 23.61 0.95
CA LYS A 75 -2.39 22.87 1.68
C LYS A 75 -3.55 22.48 0.75
N ARG A 76 -3.92 23.36 -0.18
CA ARG A 76 -5.00 23.13 -1.14
C ARG A 76 -4.65 22.00 -2.10
N LEU A 77 -3.45 22.03 -2.70
CA LEU A 77 -3.01 20.98 -3.62
C LEU A 77 -2.76 19.65 -2.92
N ARG A 78 -2.32 19.68 -1.65
CA ARG A 78 -2.30 18.49 -0.80
C ARG A 78 -3.69 17.87 -0.67
N TYR A 79 -4.68 18.66 -0.30
CA TYR A 79 -6.07 18.20 -0.17
C TYR A 79 -6.61 17.61 -1.47
N ILE A 80 -6.40 18.27 -2.61
CA ILE A 80 -6.83 17.73 -3.92
C ILE A 80 -6.12 16.42 -4.26
N THR A 81 -4.82 16.33 -3.98
CA THR A 81 -4.06 15.10 -4.24
C THR A 81 -4.54 13.97 -3.33
N ASP A 82 -4.80 14.26 -2.05
CA ASP A 82 -5.36 13.30 -1.10
C ASP A 82 -6.75 12.81 -1.57
N LEU A 83 -7.62 13.71 -2.04
CA LEU A 83 -8.93 13.36 -2.64
C LEU A 83 -8.77 12.40 -3.82
N PHE A 84 -7.90 12.73 -4.78
CA PHE A 84 -7.64 11.89 -5.95
C PHE A 84 -7.19 10.49 -5.54
N ILE A 85 -6.24 10.38 -4.61
CA ILE A 85 -5.71 9.09 -4.14
C ILE A 85 -6.81 8.27 -3.46
N THR A 86 -7.60 8.90 -2.59
CA THR A 86 -8.73 8.25 -1.90
C THR A 86 -9.75 7.73 -2.93
N HIS A 87 -10.11 8.56 -3.90
CA HIS A 87 -11.07 8.20 -4.95
C HIS A 87 -10.56 7.03 -5.80
N GLU A 88 -9.33 7.08 -6.28
CA GLU A 88 -8.77 5.98 -7.08
C GLU A 88 -8.62 4.68 -6.26
N PHE A 89 -8.27 4.77 -4.97
CA PHE A 89 -8.27 3.61 -4.08
C PHE A 89 -9.68 3.00 -3.92
N GLN A 90 -10.69 3.83 -3.68
CA GLN A 90 -12.08 3.36 -3.53
C GLN A 90 -12.62 2.76 -4.83
N LYS A 91 -12.34 3.39 -5.97
CA LYS A 91 -12.69 2.92 -7.31
C LYS A 91 -12.03 1.58 -7.60
N ALA A 92 -10.74 1.43 -7.29
CA ALA A 92 -10.04 0.15 -7.41
C ALA A 92 -10.65 -0.91 -6.50
N LEU A 93 -10.95 -0.59 -5.24
CA LEU A 93 -11.57 -1.52 -4.30
C LEU A 93 -12.94 -2.00 -4.78
N LYS A 94 -13.77 -1.09 -5.29
CA LYS A 94 -15.11 -1.41 -5.83
C LYS A 94 -15.00 -2.30 -7.07
N LYS A 95 -14.21 -1.88 -8.06
CA LYS A 95 -13.99 -2.64 -9.31
C LYS A 95 -13.51 -4.07 -9.04
N ASN A 96 -12.56 -4.24 -8.12
CA ASN A 96 -12.02 -5.58 -7.82
C ASN A 96 -12.97 -6.42 -6.96
N SER A 97 -13.80 -5.79 -6.13
CA SER A 97 -14.84 -6.48 -5.37
C SER A 97 -16.00 -6.95 -6.26
N GLU A 98 -16.30 -6.24 -7.34
CA GLU A 98 -17.32 -6.63 -8.31
C GLU A 98 -16.78 -7.70 -9.29
N ALA A 99 -15.55 -7.53 -9.78
CA ALA A 99 -14.98 -8.43 -10.80
C ALA A 99 -14.59 -9.80 -10.25
N ASN A 100 -13.82 -9.85 -9.16
CA ASN A 100 -13.40 -11.12 -8.55
C ASN A 100 -13.03 -10.91 -7.08
N GLN A 101 -14.01 -11.18 -6.21
CA GLN A 101 -13.84 -11.06 -4.77
C GLN A 101 -12.69 -11.88 -4.19
N ARG A 102 -12.32 -12.99 -4.85
CA ARG A 102 -11.31 -13.95 -4.40
C ARG A 102 -9.93 -13.72 -5.00
N SER A 103 -9.79 -12.75 -5.91
CA SER A 103 -8.48 -12.40 -6.48
C SER A 103 -7.54 -11.85 -5.40
N TYR A 104 -6.23 -12.07 -5.59
CA TYR A 104 -5.20 -11.46 -4.74
C TYR A 104 -5.38 -9.93 -4.66
N LYS A 105 -5.68 -9.28 -5.78
CA LYS A 105 -5.89 -7.83 -5.87
C LYS A 105 -7.04 -7.36 -4.98
N SER A 106 -8.19 -8.03 -5.05
CA SER A 106 -9.32 -7.79 -4.15
C SER A 106 -8.95 -7.99 -2.68
N ALA A 107 -8.25 -9.09 -2.36
CA ALA A 107 -7.81 -9.39 -1.00
C ALA A 107 -6.83 -8.32 -0.47
N ALA A 108 -5.86 -7.91 -1.28
CA ALA A 108 -4.87 -6.88 -0.95
C ALA A 108 -5.53 -5.55 -0.59
N LEU A 109 -6.42 -5.05 -1.46
CA LEU A 109 -7.12 -3.77 -1.26
C LEU A 109 -8.05 -3.80 -0.05
N ARG A 110 -8.76 -4.92 0.17
CA ARG A 110 -9.60 -5.10 1.37
C ARG A 110 -8.79 -5.14 2.64
N SER A 111 -7.65 -5.84 2.64
CA SER A 111 -6.78 -5.90 3.81
C SER A 111 -6.19 -4.53 4.14
N ILE A 112 -5.77 -3.75 3.12
CA ILE A 112 -5.38 -2.35 3.31
C ILE A 112 -6.53 -1.56 3.94
N LYS A 113 -7.73 -1.64 3.37
CA LYS A 113 -8.90 -0.93 3.92
C LYS A 113 -9.17 -1.33 5.37
N LEU A 114 -9.20 -2.62 5.70
CA LEU A 114 -9.48 -3.09 7.06
C LEU A 114 -8.42 -2.61 8.06
N ALA A 115 -7.16 -2.58 7.64
CA ALA A 115 -6.05 -2.11 8.46
C ALA A 115 -6.09 -0.59 8.68
N THR A 116 -6.53 0.21 7.71
CA THR A 116 -6.39 1.68 7.79
C THR A 116 -7.69 2.43 8.04
N GLU A 117 -8.86 1.85 7.75
CA GLU A 117 -10.15 2.57 7.73
C GLU A 117 -10.50 3.24 9.05
N VAL A 118 -10.19 2.61 10.19
CA VAL A 118 -10.45 3.18 11.52
C VAL A 118 -9.66 4.47 11.71
N TYR A 119 -8.37 4.45 11.37
CA TYR A 119 -7.49 5.62 11.47
C TYR A 119 -7.84 6.70 10.44
N VAL A 120 -8.18 6.31 9.21
CA VAL A 120 -8.60 7.26 8.17
C VAL A 120 -9.85 8.02 8.62
N LYS A 121 -10.87 7.31 9.12
CA LYS A 121 -12.11 7.92 9.64
C LYS A 121 -11.87 8.80 10.87
N TYR A 122 -10.85 8.49 11.67
CA TYR A 122 -10.47 9.30 12.81
C TYR A 122 -9.75 10.61 12.41
N GLY A 123 -9.23 10.73 11.18
CA GLY A 123 -8.58 11.95 10.68
C GLY A 123 -7.19 11.76 10.08
N PHE A 124 -6.72 10.51 9.94
CA PHE A 124 -5.41 10.22 9.35
C PHE A 124 -5.43 10.02 7.83
N GLU A 125 -6.44 10.55 7.11
CA GLU A 125 -6.55 10.45 5.65
C GLU A 125 -5.31 11.01 4.92
N THR A 126 -4.86 12.21 5.30
CA THR A 126 -3.63 12.80 4.75
C THR A 126 -2.40 11.94 5.03
N LEU A 127 -2.31 11.26 6.18
CA LEU A 127 -1.20 10.34 6.41
C LEU A 127 -1.30 9.12 5.50
N PHE A 128 -2.49 8.53 5.42
CA PHE A 128 -2.80 7.40 4.55
C PHE A 128 -2.43 7.68 3.09
N CYS A 129 -2.89 8.79 2.52
CA CYS A 129 -2.58 9.17 1.14
C CYS A 129 -1.08 9.40 0.92
N GLY A 130 -0.39 10.00 1.90
CA GLY A 130 1.06 10.17 1.87
C GLY A 130 1.82 8.85 1.81
N CYS A 131 1.44 7.87 2.65
CA CYS A 131 2.05 6.54 2.67
C CYS A 131 1.67 5.70 1.44
N MET A 132 0.47 5.91 0.88
CA MET A 132 -0.03 5.19 -0.29
C MET A 132 0.80 5.51 -1.55
N LEU A 133 1.24 6.76 -1.71
CA LEU A 133 1.96 7.22 -2.91
C LEU A 133 3.20 6.39 -3.27
N PRO A 134 4.14 6.10 -2.34
CA PRO A 134 5.25 5.17 -2.60
C PRO A 134 4.81 3.79 -3.10
N MET A 135 3.74 3.24 -2.52
CA MET A 135 3.20 1.93 -2.91
C MET A 135 2.67 1.95 -4.36
N LEU A 136 1.98 3.02 -4.74
CA LEU A 136 1.45 3.23 -6.09
C LEU A 136 2.57 3.40 -7.13
N ARG A 137 3.65 4.13 -6.78
CA ARG A 137 4.82 4.31 -7.66
C ARG A 137 5.52 3.00 -7.99
N ASN A 138 5.69 2.14 -6.99
CA ASN A 138 6.37 0.86 -7.16
C ASN A 138 5.56 -0.14 -8.01
N SER A 139 4.31 0.19 -8.37
CA SER A 139 3.38 -0.69 -9.08
C SER A 139 2.92 -0.07 -10.40
N TYR A 140 3.84 0.49 -11.20
CA TYR A 140 3.53 1.35 -12.36
C TYR A 140 2.55 0.77 -13.40
N LYS A 141 2.55 -0.54 -13.64
CA LYS A 141 1.62 -1.20 -14.59
C LYS A 141 0.20 -1.35 -14.03
N ASP A 142 0.08 -1.51 -12.71
CA ASP A 142 -1.19 -1.66 -12.01
C ASP A 142 -1.04 -1.16 -10.56
N PRO A 143 -1.18 0.16 -10.32
CA PRO A 143 -0.88 0.79 -9.03
C PRO A 143 -1.61 0.16 -7.85
N PHE A 144 -2.78 -0.43 -8.11
CA PHE A 144 -3.64 -1.05 -7.13
C PHE A 144 -3.57 -2.59 -7.15
N CYS A 145 -2.51 -3.16 -7.72
CA CYS A 145 -2.10 -4.56 -7.53
C CYS A 145 -0.70 -4.65 -6.89
N PRO A 146 -0.50 -4.07 -5.69
CA PRO A 146 0.82 -4.03 -5.07
C PRO A 146 1.31 -5.43 -4.68
N ALA A 147 2.60 -5.66 -4.87
CA ALA A 147 3.28 -6.82 -4.28
C ALA A 147 3.14 -6.81 -2.75
N THR A 148 3.09 -7.99 -2.13
CA THR A 148 2.85 -8.12 -0.67
C THR A 148 3.89 -7.35 0.16
N GLN A 149 5.13 -7.26 -0.32
CA GLN A 149 6.20 -6.47 0.30
C GLN A 149 5.88 -4.97 0.31
N ASN A 150 5.33 -4.43 -0.78
CA ASN A 150 4.93 -3.02 -0.86
C ASN A 150 3.77 -2.71 0.10
N ILE A 151 2.82 -3.65 0.27
CA ILE A 151 1.73 -3.50 1.24
C ILE A 151 2.28 -3.52 2.67
N GLN A 152 3.22 -4.43 2.96
CA GLN A 152 3.87 -4.50 4.26
C GLN A 152 4.60 -3.19 4.57
N GLN A 153 5.40 -2.68 3.62
CA GLN A 153 6.12 -1.43 3.80
C GLN A 153 5.16 -0.25 4.01
N PHE A 154 4.10 -0.17 3.20
CA PHE A 154 3.03 0.82 3.36
C PHE A 154 2.45 0.80 4.78
N LEU A 155 2.12 -0.38 5.32
CA LEU A 155 1.56 -0.50 6.66
C LEU A 155 2.57 -0.11 7.73
N ILE A 156 3.84 -0.51 7.60
CA ILE A 156 4.91 -0.09 8.50
C ILE A 156 5.00 1.43 8.55
N ASP A 157 5.08 2.08 7.39
CA ASP A 157 5.21 3.53 7.30
C ASP A 157 3.97 4.25 7.84
N PHE A 158 2.78 3.71 7.55
CA PHE A 158 1.52 4.25 8.03
C PHE A 158 1.44 4.21 9.55
N TYR A 159 1.61 3.03 10.17
CA TYR A 159 1.49 2.90 11.62
C TYR A 159 2.60 3.60 12.38
N LYS A 160 3.84 3.60 11.87
CA LYS A 160 4.90 4.44 12.43
C LYS A 160 4.54 5.93 12.38
N GLY A 161 3.89 6.37 11.29
CA GLY A 161 3.37 7.72 11.18
C GLY A 161 2.25 8.04 12.17
N ILE A 162 1.40 7.06 12.50
CA ILE A 162 0.37 7.18 13.54
C ILE A 162 1.01 7.28 14.93
N GLU A 163 1.92 6.36 15.25
CA GLU A 163 2.63 6.32 16.53
C GLU A 163 3.39 7.63 16.78
N ASN A 164 4.08 8.16 15.76
CA ASN A 164 4.76 9.45 15.87
C ASN A 164 3.83 10.64 16.17
N ARG A 165 2.53 10.53 15.84
CA ARG A 165 1.55 11.61 16.04
C ARG A 165 0.75 11.46 17.34
N LEU A 166 0.36 10.23 17.68
CA LEU A 166 -0.47 9.94 18.85
C LEU A 166 0.33 9.50 20.06
N GLY A 167 1.57 9.03 19.89
CA GLY A 167 2.33 8.36 20.94
C GLY A 167 1.61 7.13 21.50
N SER A 168 1.97 6.74 22.72
CA SER A 168 1.35 5.65 23.49
C SER A 168 0.09 6.08 24.25
N THR A 169 -0.76 6.88 23.61
CA THR A 169 -2.00 7.40 24.21
C THR A 169 -3.11 6.34 24.29
N GLN A 170 -4.10 6.58 25.16
CA GLN A 170 -5.33 5.77 25.18
C GLN A 170 -6.05 5.79 23.82
N GLU A 171 -6.00 6.91 23.10
CA GLU A 171 -6.57 7.05 21.77
C GLU A 171 -5.93 6.08 20.78
N PHE A 172 -4.60 6.00 20.74
CA PHE A 172 -3.88 5.03 19.92
C PHE A 172 -4.31 3.59 20.24
N ASN A 173 -4.38 3.25 21.53
CA ASN A 173 -4.79 1.91 21.98
C ASN A 173 -6.23 1.58 21.56
N LEU A 174 -7.15 2.54 21.64
CA LEU A 174 -8.53 2.34 21.22
C LEU A 174 -8.63 2.09 19.71
N LEU A 175 -7.95 2.90 18.89
CA LEU A 175 -7.92 2.73 17.43
C LEU A 175 -7.27 1.39 17.04
N TYR A 176 -6.22 0.99 17.76
CA TYR A 176 -5.59 -0.32 17.61
C TYR A 176 -6.57 -1.47 17.88
N VAL A 177 -7.23 -1.47 19.05
CA VAL A 177 -8.19 -2.52 19.43
C VAL A 177 -9.34 -2.60 18.43
N LEU A 178 -9.90 -1.46 18.03
CA LEU A 178 -10.98 -1.41 17.03
C LEU A 178 -10.53 -2.00 15.68
N THR A 179 -9.32 -1.66 15.23
CA THR A 179 -8.75 -2.20 13.99
C THR A 179 -8.50 -3.70 14.09
N PHE A 180 -7.92 -4.15 15.21
CA PHE A 180 -7.68 -5.57 15.48
C PHE A 180 -8.98 -6.38 15.47
N LEU A 181 -10.02 -5.92 16.17
CA LEU A 181 -11.33 -6.57 16.19
C LEU A 181 -11.98 -6.62 14.79
N ARG A 182 -11.81 -5.58 13.97
CA ARG A 182 -12.30 -5.59 12.57
C ARG A 182 -11.55 -6.61 11.71
N LEU A 183 -10.23 -6.72 11.87
CA LEU A 183 -9.43 -7.74 11.18
C LEU A 183 -9.83 -9.14 11.62
N LEU A 184 -10.04 -9.37 12.92
CA LEU A 184 -10.55 -10.63 13.45
C LEU A 184 -11.90 -11.03 12.84
N LYS A 185 -12.86 -10.11 12.82
CA LYS A 185 -14.19 -10.34 12.21
C LYS A 185 -14.13 -10.67 10.71
N ALA A 186 -13.04 -10.34 10.01
CA ALA A 186 -12.88 -10.66 8.60
C ALA A 186 -12.53 -12.14 8.36
N PHE A 187 -12.07 -12.87 9.39
CA PHE A 187 -11.89 -14.32 9.33
C PHE A 187 -13.23 -15.05 9.46
N ARG A 188 -13.45 -16.08 8.65
CA ARG A 188 -14.69 -16.89 8.67
C ARG A 188 -14.81 -17.76 9.93
N SER A 189 -13.68 -18.15 10.53
CA SER A 189 -13.64 -18.99 11.72
C SER A 189 -12.51 -18.52 12.63
N PHE A 190 -12.89 -17.82 13.70
CA PHE A 190 -12.03 -17.51 14.82
C PHE A 190 -12.80 -17.80 16.11
N HIS A 191 -12.09 -18.24 17.13
CA HIS A 191 -12.64 -18.44 18.46
C HIS A 191 -11.79 -17.66 19.47
N ILE A 192 -12.43 -16.88 20.33
CA ILE A 192 -11.75 -16.21 21.44
C ILE A 192 -11.77 -17.19 22.62
N THR A 193 -10.62 -17.76 22.96
CA THR A 193 -10.52 -18.80 24.01
C THR A 193 -10.30 -18.20 25.40
N ALA A 194 -9.71 -17.01 25.48
CA ALA A 194 -9.60 -16.25 26.72
C ALA A 194 -9.56 -14.75 26.43
N SER A 195 -10.23 -13.96 27.26
CA SER A 195 -10.04 -12.51 27.31
C SER A 195 -9.76 -12.13 28.76
N CYS A 196 -8.60 -11.51 29.00
CA CYS A 196 -8.26 -10.94 30.29
C CYS A 196 -8.37 -9.42 30.17
N VAL A 197 -9.28 -8.83 30.96
CA VAL A 197 -9.42 -7.38 31.09
C VAL A 197 -8.77 -7.00 32.41
N GLY A 198 -7.45 -6.82 32.39
CA GLY A 198 -6.76 -6.14 33.48
C GLY A 198 -6.97 -4.63 33.38
N ILE A 199 -6.87 -3.91 34.50
CA ILE A 199 -7.05 -2.45 34.57
C ILE A 199 -6.10 -1.69 33.62
N SER A 200 -4.99 -2.30 33.20
CA SER A 200 -3.97 -1.67 32.33
C SER A 200 -3.61 -2.45 31.06
N LYS A 201 -4.06 -3.69 30.88
CA LYS A 201 -3.69 -4.54 29.74
C LYS A 201 -4.87 -5.37 29.27
N TRP A 202 -5.25 -5.19 28.00
CA TRP A 202 -6.21 -6.06 27.32
C TRP A 202 -5.46 -7.24 26.70
N GLY A 203 -5.74 -8.44 27.18
CA GLY A 203 -5.22 -9.69 26.61
C GLY A 203 -6.34 -10.47 25.94
N CYS A 204 -6.10 -10.95 24.72
CA CYS A 204 -7.05 -11.78 23.98
C CYS A 204 -6.31 -12.95 23.33
N VAL A 205 -6.75 -14.17 23.64
CA VAL A 205 -6.26 -15.39 22.99
C VAL A 205 -7.24 -15.75 21.89
N VAL A 206 -6.75 -15.77 20.66
CA VAL A 206 -7.55 -16.04 19.47
C VAL A 206 -7.05 -17.32 18.81
N GLU A 207 -7.93 -18.30 18.71
CA GLU A 207 -7.71 -19.50 17.90
C GLU A 207 -8.25 -19.23 16.48
N LEU A 208 -7.36 -19.23 15.49
CA LEU A 208 -7.73 -19.14 14.07
C LEU A 208 -7.72 -20.54 13.45
N LYS A 209 -8.87 -20.99 12.92
CA LYS A 209 -9.00 -22.34 12.36
C LYS A 209 -8.85 -22.35 10.84
N GLY A 210 -7.73 -22.85 10.31
CA GLY A 210 -7.61 -23.11 8.86
C GLY A 210 -6.19 -23.18 8.31
N PRO A 211 -6.04 -23.27 6.97
CA PRO A 211 -4.78 -23.61 6.30
C PRO A 211 -3.71 -22.50 6.32
N TRP A 212 -4.01 -21.33 6.88
CA TRP A 212 -3.08 -20.20 7.01
C TRP A 212 -2.01 -20.39 8.10
N LEU A 213 -2.12 -21.44 8.93
CA LEU A 213 -1.13 -21.77 9.97
C LEU A 213 0.29 -21.92 9.40
N GLY A 214 0.47 -22.55 8.23
CA GLY A 214 1.78 -22.82 7.65
C GLY A 214 2.67 -21.58 7.41
N LEU A 215 2.07 -20.40 7.24
CA LEU A 215 2.79 -19.15 7.01
C LEU A 215 3.49 -18.63 8.29
N LEU A 216 2.86 -18.80 9.46
CA LEU A 216 3.43 -18.41 10.76
C LEU A 216 4.61 -19.31 11.14
N TRP A 217 4.55 -20.60 10.78
CA TRP A 217 5.58 -21.60 11.09
C TRP A 217 6.80 -21.53 10.17
N THR A 218 6.63 -21.12 8.92
CA THR A 218 7.73 -21.00 7.94
C THR A 218 8.46 -19.66 8.03
N SER A 219 7.83 -18.62 8.58
CA SER A 219 8.51 -17.37 8.91
C SER A 219 9.39 -17.57 10.15
N LYS A 220 10.61 -18.08 9.96
CA LYS A 220 11.71 -18.06 10.95
C LYS A 220 12.19 -16.63 11.27
N SER A 221 11.30 -15.63 11.30
CA SER A 221 11.65 -14.32 11.81
C SER A 221 11.70 -14.44 13.32
N ARG A 222 12.91 -14.55 13.85
CA ARG A 222 13.23 -14.40 15.27
C ARG A 222 12.39 -13.25 15.83
N LEU A 223 11.38 -13.56 16.65
CA LEU A 223 10.79 -12.58 17.54
C LEU A 223 11.91 -12.17 18.50
N GLN A 224 12.67 -11.16 18.12
CA GLN A 224 13.55 -10.48 19.06
C GLN A 224 12.66 -9.90 20.15
N SER A 225 12.95 -10.31 21.37
CA SER A 225 12.25 -10.06 22.65
C SER A 225 12.27 -8.60 23.11
N LYS A 226 12.12 -7.64 22.19
CA LYS A 226 11.98 -6.21 22.53
C LYS A 226 10.67 -5.70 22.01
N SER A 227 9.75 -5.42 22.94
CA SER A 227 8.42 -4.85 22.76
C SER A 227 7.63 -5.45 21.60
N GLU A 228 6.63 -6.27 21.91
CA GLU A 228 5.58 -6.62 20.96
C GLU A 228 4.85 -5.35 20.53
N ASP A 229 5.42 -4.69 19.51
CA ASP A 229 4.83 -3.53 18.87
C ASP A 229 3.47 -3.96 18.30
N HIS A 230 2.40 -3.39 18.84
CA HIS A 230 1.02 -3.56 18.42
C HIS A 230 0.88 -3.54 16.88
N THR A 231 1.68 -2.73 16.20
CA THR A 231 1.78 -2.64 14.75
C THR A 231 2.15 -3.96 14.08
N LYS A 232 3.10 -4.71 14.64
CA LYS A 232 3.54 -6.02 14.10
C LYS A 232 2.39 -7.02 14.06
N ILE A 233 1.54 -7.02 15.09
CA ILE A 233 0.36 -7.88 15.16
C ILE A 233 -0.62 -7.53 14.03
N LEU A 234 -0.91 -6.24 13.80
CA LEU A 234 -1.80 -5.82 12.70
C LEU A 234 -1.23 -6.19 11.32
N ILE A 235 0.09 -6.06 11.13
CA ILE A 235 0.77 -6.46 9.90
C ILE A 235 0.63 -7.98 9.67
N ILE A 236 0.88 -8.79 10.69
CA ILE A 236 0.73 -10.26 10.61
C ILE A 236 -0.71 -10.63 10.28
N MET A 237 -1.68 -10.06 11.00
CA MET A 237 -3.12 -10.32 10.78
C MET A 237 -3.55 -9.94 9.36
N THR A 238 -3.07 -8.81 8.85
CA THR A 238 -3.33 -8.37 7.47
C THR A 238 -2.80 -9.39 6.46
N LYS A 239 -1.57 -9.89 6.65
CA LYS A 239 -0.97 -10.91 5.77
C LYS A 239 -1.75 -12.23 5.81
N LEU A 240 -2.14 -12.68 7.01
CA LEU A 240 -2.95 -13.88 7.18
C LEU A 240 -4.30 -13.77 6.47
N LEU A 241 -4.95 -12.60 6.53
CA LEU A 241 -6.18 -12.35 5.78
C LEU A 241 -5.98 -12.43 4.27
N GLN A 242 -4.89 -11.87 3.74
CA GLN A 242 -4.58 -11.94 2.30
C GLN A 242 -4.39 -13.39 1.83
N GLU A 243 -3.69 -14.21 2.62
CA GLU A 243 -3.39 -15.59 2.27
C GLU A 243 -4.58 -16.54 2.44
N SER A 244 -5.40 -16.32 3.48
CA SER A 244 -6.64 -17.10 3.70
C SER A 244 -7.57 -17.11 2.48
N ARG A 245 -7.53 -16.04 1.67
CA ARG A 245 -8.33 -15.89 0.45
C ARG A 245 -7.71 -16.55 -0.78
N ARG A 246 -6.41 -16.84 -0.77
CA ARG A 246 -5.71 -17.57 -1.84
C ARG A 246 -5.91 -19.08 -1.73
N VAL A 247 -5.94 -19.65 -0.53
CA VAL A 247 -6.04 -21.11 -0.36
C VAL A 247 -7.40 -21.68 -0.82
N GLU A 248 -8.46 -20.88 -0.86
CA GLU A 248 -9.77 -21.28 -1.43
C GLU A 248 -9.73 -21.64 -2.93
N THR A 249 -8.61 -21.39 -3.64
CA THR A 249 -8.46 -21.74 -5.06
C THR A 249 -7.79 -23.09 -5.31
N CYS A 250 -7.39 -23.85 -4.29
CA CYS A 250 -6.76 -25.16 -4.48
C CYS A 250 -7.78 -26.30 -4.30
N PRO A 251 -8.12 -27.09 -5.34
CA PRO A 251 -9.14 -28.15 -5.24
C PRO A 251 -8.76 -29.33 -4.33
N GLU A 252 -7.51 -29.42 -3.86
CA GLU A 252 -6.99 -30.61 -3.15
C GLU A 252 -7.07 -30.59 -1.62
N SER A 253 -7.49 -29.50 -0.98
CA SER A 253 -7.48 -29.42 0.50
C SER A 253 -8.66 -30.14 1.20
N ARG A 254 -9.32 -31.13 0.58
CA ARG A 254 -10.33 -31.97 1.25
C ARG A 254 -9.74 -33.08 2.14
N ARG A 255 -8.43 -33.20 2.29
CA ARG A 255 -7.83 -34.08 3.30
C ARG A 255 -6.63 -33.44 3.98
N TYR A 256 -6.89 -32.58 4.97
CA TYR A 256 -5.87 -32.31 5.98
C TYR A 256 -6.51 -32.33 7.36
N HIS A 257 -6.01 -33.26 8.17
CA HIS A 257 -6.35 -33.41 9.58
C HIS A 257 -6.26 -32.06 10.30
N GLU A 258 -7.31 -31.78 11.06
CA GLU A 258 -7.47 -30.66 11.95
C GLU A 258 -6.36 -30.69 13.03
N LYS A 259 -5.17 -30.18 12.69
CA LYS A 259 -4.12 -29.94 13.68
C LYS A 259 -4.49 -28.68 14.46
N LYS A 260 -5.14 -28.87 15.61
CA LYS A 260 -5.22 -27.85 16.66
C LYS A 260 -3.80 -27.62 17.17
N ALA A 261 -3.29 -26.41 17.03
CA ALA A 261 -2.05 -25.99 17.67
C ALA A 261 -2.43 -25.05 18.83
N PRO A 262 -2.05 -25.36 20.08
CA PRO A 262 -2.23 -24.44 21.19
C PRO A 262 -1.24 -23.28 21.00
N PHE A 263 -1.74 -22.12 20.59
CA PHE A 263 -0.93 -20.91 20.55
C PHE A 263 -1.01 -20.21 21.91
N LEU A 264 -0.34 -20.79 22.91
CA LEU A 264 -0.17 -20.20 24.25
C LEU A 264 1.02 -20.89 24.94
N ASP A 265 2.20 -20.31 24.75
CA ASP A 265 3.27 -20.28 25.76
C ASP A 265 4.25 -19.11 25.52
N MET A 266 3.84 -18.09 24.75
CA MET A 266 4.69 -16.93 24.47
C MET A 266 4.01 -15.58 24.68
N VAL A 267 3.00 -15.53 25.56
CA VAL A 267 2.45 -14.26 26.10
C VAL A 267 2.36 -14.30 27.65
N LEU A 268 2.82 -15.38 28.29
CA LEU A 268 2.96 -15.44 29.76
C LEU A 268 4.41 -15.74 30.12
N GLY A 269 5.21 -14.70 29.93
CA GLY A 269 6.59 -14.65 30.40
C GLY A 269 6.98 -13.20 30.61
N LEU A 270 6.18 -12.46 31.39
CA LEU A 270 6.62 -11.48 32.39
C LEU A 270 5.42 -10.67 32.92
N ILE A 271 5.00 -11.10 34.11
CA ILE A 271 4.70 -10.21 35.23
C ILE A 271 5.78 -9.12 35.30
#